data_AF-A0AB39U6D1-F1
#
_entry.id   AF-A0AB39U6D1-F1
#
_cell.length_a   1.000
_cell.length_b   1.000
_cell.length_c   1.000
_cell.angle_alpha   90.00
_cell.angle_beta   90.00
_cell.angle_gamma   90.00
#
_symmetry.space_group_name_H-M   'P 1'
#
loop_
_entity.id
_entity.type
_entity.pdbx_description
1 polymer ?
#
loop_
_entity_poly.entity_id
_entity_poly.type
_entity_poly.pdbx_seq_one_letter_code
_entity_poly.pdbx_strand_id
1 'polypeptide(L)'
;MSMSQHDVELLRKFGMSSEQVEKDAGQVESETVDDRLTDKVYYGLHLAQSEEEMATVSFRLPKSTLDRITRDAERFHISRSEYLRRKLV
;
A
#
# COMPACT_ATOMS: atom_id res chain seq x y z
N MET A 1 24.22 19.65 -4.28
CA MET A 1 24.08 21.02 -3.71
C MET A 1 24.43 20.96 -2.22
N SER A 2 24.80 22.05 -1.53
CA SER A 2 25.08 21.95 -0.08
C SER A 2 23.76 21.99 0.70
N MET A 3 23.38 20.89 1.35
CA MET A 3 22.18 20.81 2.19
C MET A 3 22.31 21.68 3.44
N SER A 4 21.25 22.42 3.77
CA SER A 4 21.21 23.23 4.99
C SER A 4 21.02 22.36 6.24
N GLN A 5 21.35 22.89 7.43
CA GLN A 5 21.08 22.17 8.69
C GLN A 5 19.59 21.88 8.90
N HIS A 6 18.71 22.75 8.40
CA HIS A 6 17.27 22.54 8.45
C HIS A 6 16.84 21.33 7.63
N ASP A 7 17.44 21.15 6.44
CA ASP A 7 17.13 20.02 5.56
C ASP A 7 17.56 18.71 6.21
N VAL A 8 18.73 18.67 6.85
CA VAL A 8 19.22 17.48 7.56
C VAL A 8 18.29 17.07 8.71
N GLU A 9 17.76 18.04 9.47
CA GLU A 9 16.79 17.78 10.53
C GLU A 9 15.45 17.26 9.98
N LEU A 10 14.98 17.84 8.87
CA LEU A 10 13.76 17.42 8.19
C LEU A 10 13.87 15.98 7.71
N LEU A 11 14.98 15.62 7.04
CA LEU A 11 15.21 14.26 6.55
C LEU A 11 15.25 13.24 7.68
N ARG A 12 15.91 13.59 8.80
CA ARG A 12 15.96 12.71 9.99
C ARG A 12 14.57 12.45 10.55
N LYS A 13 13.67 13.45 10.56
CA LYS A 13 12.29 13.30 11.05
C LYS A 13 11.49 12.25 10.28
N PHE A 14 11.77 12.08 8.99
CA PHE A 14 11.12 11.10 8.12
C PHE A 14 11.96 9.83 7.90
N GLY A 15 13.11 9.70 8.59
CA GLY A 15 13.98 8.54 8.47
C GLY A 15 14.70 8.41 7.11
N MET A 16 14.88 9.54 6.39
CA MET A 16 15.49 9.57 5.07
C MET A 16 16.96 10.02 5.14
N SER A 17 17.80 9.52 4.24
CA SER A 17 19.18 9.99 4.08
C SER A 17 19.27 11.03 2.96
N SER A 18 20.31 11.88 3.02
CA SER A 18 20.57 12.88 1.97
C SER A 18 20.86 12.23 0.62
N GLU A 19 21.61 11.12 0.61
CA GLU A 19 21.94 10.36 -0.60
C GLU A 19 20.69 9.76 -1.26
N GLN A 20 19.74 9.27 -0.44
CA GLN A 20 18.47 8.77 -0.92
C GLN A 20 17.66 9.88 -1.59
N VAL A 21 17.58 11.06 -0.97
CA VAL A 21 16.82 12.19 -1.53
C VAL A 21 17.43 12.74 -2.82
N GLU A 22 18.77 12.82 -2.91
CA GLU A 22 19.42 13.23 -4.16
C GLU A 22 19.16 12.24 -5.30
N LYS A 23 19.17 10.94 -4.99
CA LYS A 23 18.84 9.89 -5.97
C LYS A 23 17.38 9.96 -6.42
N ASP A 24 16.46 10.10 -5.47
CA ASP A 24 15.03 10.18 -5.74
C ASP A 24 14.72 11.44 -6.56
N ALA A 25 15.28 12.60 -6.20
CA ALA A 25 15.14 13.83 -6.97
C ALA A 25 15.64 13.67 -8.40
N GLY A 26 16.81 13.06 -8.61
CA GLY A 26 17.33 12.80 -9.95
C GLY A 26 16.45 11.85 -10.78
N GLN A 27 15.72 10.94 -10.14
CA GLN A 27 14.78 10.06 -10.82
C GLN A 27 13.50 10.80 -11.24
N VAL A 28 12.97 11.69 -10.40
CA VAL A 28 11.78 12.51 -10.70
C VAL A 28 12.07 13.58 -11.74
N GLU A 29 13.27 14.17 -11.72
CA GLU A 29 13.67 15.19 -12.70
C GLU A 29 14.02 14.57 -14.08
N SER A 30 14.15 13.25 -14.18
CA SER A 30 14.55 12.57 -15.40
C SER A 30 13.37 12.35 -16.35
N GLU A 31 13.32 13.08 -17.45
CA GLU A 31 12.30 12.91 -18.51
C GLU A 31 12.35 11.55 -19.24
N THR A 32 13.42 10.77 -19.03
CA THR A 32 13.64 9.48 -19.70
C THR A 32 13.38 8.27 -18.80
N VAL A 33 13.16 8.49 -17.51
CA VAL A 33 12.91 7.44 -16.52
C VAL A 33 11.51 7.66 -15.98
N ASP A 34 10.65 6.65 -16.09
CA ASP A 34 9.31 6.70 -15.49
C ASP A 34 9.46 6.72 -13.97
N ASP A 35 9.14 7.87 -13.37
CA ASP A 35 9.18 8.09 -11.92
C ASP A 35 8.05 7.36 -11.18
N ARG A 36 7.03 6.88 -11.91
CA ARG A 36 5.78 6.28 -11.40
C ARG A 36 5.04 7.12 -10.35
N LEU A 37 5.42 8.39 -10.16
CA LEU A 37 4.72 9.31 -9.25
C LEU A 37 3.36 9.70 -9.81
N THR A 38 3.25 9.72 -11.14
CA THR A 38 1.99 9.95 -11.86
C THR A 38 1.60 8.73 -12.70
N ASP A 39 1.57 7.53 -12.11
CA ASP A 39 0.93 6.39 -12.80
C ASP A 39 -0.62 6.51 -12.73
N LYS A 40 -1.31 5.67 -13.49
CA LYS A 40 -2.78 5.61 -13.62
C LYS A 40 -3.45 5.73 -12.26
N VAL A 41 -4.41 6.65 -12.15
CA VAL A 41 -5.29 6.76 -10.99
C VAL A 41 -6.12 5.48 -10.87
N TYR A 42 -5.68 4.56 -10.02
CA TYR A 42 -6.43 3.35 -9.71
C TYR A 42 -7.54 3.70 -8.71
N TYR A 43 -8.78 3.67 -9.16
CA TYR A 43 -9.94 3.65 -8.28
C TYR A 43 -10.03 2.27 -7.62
N GLY A 44 -9.49 2.12 -6.40
CA GLY A 44 -9.47 0.87 -5.63
C GLY A 44 -8.13 0.64 -4.93
N LEU A 45 -8.15 0.02 -3.74
CA LEU A 45 -6.97 -0.14 -2.87
C LEU A 45 -5.78 -0.79 -3.61
N HIS A 46 -4.65 -0.09 -3.59
CA HIS A 46 -3.36 -0.40 -4.23
C HIS A 46 -2.58 -1.45 -3.44
N LEU A 47 -3.13 -2.66 -3.35
CA LEU A 47 -2.30 -3.82 -3.05
C LEU A 47 -1.69 -4.26 -4.39
N ALA A 48 -0.37 -4.11 -4.51
CA ALA A 48 0.41 -4.64 -5.62
C ALA A 48 -0.11 -6.03 -5.99
N GLN A 49 -0.31 -6.30 -7.29
CA GLN A 49 -0.66 -7.65 -7.73
C GLN A 49 0.44 -8.58 -7.23
N SER A 50 0.12 -9.42 -6.24
CA SER A 50 1.03 -10.46 -5.79
C SER A 50 1.31 -11.37 -6.98
N GLU A 51 2.58 -11.60 -7.30
CA GLU A 51 2.98 -12.61 -8.31
C GLU A 51 2.69 -14.04 -7.84
N GLU A 52 2.17 -14.22 -6.63
CA GLU A 52 1.82 -15.51 -6.05
C GLU A 52 0.53 -16.08 -6.67
N GLU A 53 0.60 -17.36 -7.04
CA GLU A 53 -0.52 -18.08 -7.62
C GLU A 53 -1.62 -18.31 -6.56
N MET A 54 -2.82 -17.78 -6.80
CA MET A 54 -3.91 -17.83 -5.84
C MET A 54 -4.75 -19.11 -5.99
N ALA A 55 -4.88 -19.89 -4.92
CA ALA A 55 -5.79 -21.05 -4.87
C ALA A 55 -7.16 -20.69 -4.25
N THR A 56 -8.24 -21.28 -4.78
CA THR A 56 -9.60 -21.07 -4.26
C THR A 56 -9.97 -22.11 -3.21
N VAL A 57 -10.42 -21.67 -2.03
CA VAL A 57 -10.98 -22.52 -0.97
C VAL A 57 -12.45 -22.20 -0.78
N SER A 58 -13.30 -23.23 -0.77
CA SER A 58 -14.74 -23.11 -0.50
C SER A 58 -15.09 -23.82 0.81
N PHE A 59 -15.77 -23.13 1.72
CA PHE A 59 -16.23 -23.67 2.99
C PHE A 59 -17.68 -23.25 3.26
N ARG A 60 -18.41 -24.04 4.06
CA ARG A 60 -19.77 -23.71 4.49
C ARG A 60 -19.75 -23.18 5.91
N LEU A 61 -20.38 -22.04 6.13
CA LEU A 61 -20.60 -21.46 7.45
C LEU A 61 -22.09 -21.37 7.77
N PRO A 62 -22.48 -21.40 9.05
CA PRO A 62 -23.81 -20.97 9.46
C PRO A 62 -24.08 -19.53 8.99
N LYS A 63 -25.31 -19.27 8.53
CA LYS A 63 -25.71 -17.95 8.02
C LYS A 63 -25.47 -16.83 9.04
N SER A 64 -25.78 -17.07 10.32
CA SER A 64 -25.57 -16.12 11.41
C SER A 64 -24.11 -15.66 11.53
N THR A 65 -23.17 -16.58 11.32
CA THR A 65 -21.73 -16.28 11.32
C THR A 65 -21.35 -15.41 10.13
N LEU A 66 -21.89 -15.71 8.95
CA LEU A 66 -21.64 -14.94 7.73
C LEU A 66 -22.20 -13.51 7.82
N ASP A 67 -23.38 -13.34 8.42
CA ASP A 67 -24.02 -12.04 8.62
C ASP A 67 -23.22 -11.17 9.62
N ARG A 68 -22.61 -11.80 10.64
CA ARG A 68 -21.69 -11.10 11.56
C ARG A 68 -20.41 -10.65 10.83
N ILE A 69 -19.80 -11.54 10.05
CA ILE A 69 -18.60 -11.23 9.26
C ILE A 69 -18.87 -10.09 8.27
N THR A 70 -20.06 -10.08 7.64
CA THR A 70 -20.45 -9.04 6.71
C THR A 70 -20.51 -7.67 7.38
N ARG A 71 -21.18 -7.58 8.54
CA ARG A 71 -21.26 -6.32 9.32
C ARG A 71 -19.89 -5.83 9.79
N ASP A 72 -19.02 -6.73 10.21
CA ASP A 72 -17.66 -6.37 10.64
C ASP A 72 -16.85 -5.83 9.45
N ALA A 73 -16.90 -6.50 8.30
CA ALA A 73 -16.20 -6.07 7.09
C ALA A 73 -16.68 -4.67 6.62
N GLU A 74 -18.00 -4.43 6.67
CA GLU A 74 -18.60 -3.12 6.38
C GLU A 74 -18.12 -2.03 7.33
N ARG A 75 -18.03 -2.33 8.65
CA ARG A 75 -17.51 -1.40 9.66
C ARG A 75 -16.05 -0.99 9.39
N PHE A 76 -15.26 -1.89 8.83
CA PHE A 76 -13.87 -1.63 8.45
C PHE A 76 -13.72 -1.09 7.02
N HIS A 77 -14.82 -0.87 6.29
CA HIS A 77 -14.82 -0.44 4.89
C HIS A 77 -13.97 -1.33 3.97
N ILE A 78 -13.94 -2.65 4.22
CA ILE A 78 -13.22 -3.64 3.41
C ILE A 78 -14.16 -4.73 2.89
N SER A 79 -13.71 -5.48 1.88
CA SER A 79 -14.48 -6.61 1.36
C SER A 79 -14.55 -7.77 2.37
N ARG A 80 -15.62 -8.57 2.31
CA ARG A 80 -15.79 -9.77 3.17
C ARG A 80 -14.65 -10.78 3.00
N SER A 81 -14.20 -10.99 1.76
CA SER A 81 -13.09 -11.91 1.47
C SER A 81 -11.78 -11.40 2.05
N GLU A 82 -11.56 -10.10 2.05
CA GLU A 82 -10.38 -9.49 2.67
C GLU A 82 -10.43 -9.53 4.20
N TYR A 83 -11.58 -9.23 4.81
CA TYR A 83 -11.77 -9.38 6.25
C TYR A 83 -11.47 -10.82 6.71
N LEU A 84 -11.94 -11.82 5.96
CA LEU A 84 -11.66 -13.22 6.22
C LEU A 84 -10.17 -13.56 6.11
N ARG A 85 -9.48 -13.07 5.07
CA ARG A 85 -8.03 -13.28 4.93
C ARG A 85 -7.25 -12.70 6.11
N ARG A 86 -7.58 -11.48 6.55
CA ARG A 86 -6.92 -10.80 7.69
C ARG A 86 -7.18 -11.43 9.06
N LYS A 87 -8.14 -12.35 9.17
CA LYS A 87 -8.42 -13.10 10.41
C LYS A 87 -7.80 -14.49 10.45
N LEU A 88 -7.43 -15.03 9.30
CA LEU A 88 -6.83 -16.37 9.17
C LEU A 88 -5.30 -16.33 9.17
N VAL A 89 -4.71 -15.18 8.80
CA VAL A 89 -3.29 -14.85 8.95
C VAL A 89 -3.10 -14.05 10.23
#